data_AF-A0A6I3UTA7-F1
#
_entry.id   AF-A0A6I3UTA7-F1
#
_cell.length_a   1.000
_cell.length_b   1.000
_cell.length_c   1.000
_cell.angle_alpha   90.00
_cell.angle_beta   90.00
_cell.angle_gamma   90.00
#
_symmetry.space_group_name_H-M   'P 1'
#
loop_
_entity.id
_entity.type
_entity.pdbx_description
1 polymer ?
#
loop_
_entity_poly.entity_id
_entity_poly.type
_entity_poly.pdbx_seq_one_letter_code
_entity_poly.pdbx_strand_id
1 'polypeptide(L)'
;DTSHLEDYLDADFIIVDEFSMVDTWLANQLFSNISSNSKILIVGDSDQLPSVSPGQVLADLLQIPLIPQTRLERIYRQSEESTIVTLA
;
A
#
# COMPACT_ATOMS: atom_id res chain seq x y z
N ASP A 1 -3.44 -17.38 -24.97
CA ASP A 1 -2.99 -18.28 -23.90
C ASP A 1 -3.69 -17.94 -22.60
N THR A 2 -4.57 -18.83 -22.14
CA THR A 2 -5.34 -18.70 -20.89
C THR A 2 -4.71 -19.49 -19.74
N SER A 3 -3.54 -20.10 -19.93
CA SER A 3 -2.88 -20.98 -18.95
C SER A 3 -2.30 -20.24 -17.75
N HIS A 4 -2.10 -18.92 -17.82
CA HIS A 4 -1.59 -18.12 -16.69
C HIS A 4 -2.67 -17.70 -15.69
N LEU A 5 -3.96 -17.93 -15.99
CA LEU A 5 -5.06 -17.54 -15.10
C LEU A 5 -5.17 -18.43 -13.85
N GLU A 6 -4.55 -19.62 -13.85
CA GLU A 6 -4.54 -20.54 -12.69
C GLU A 6 -3.47 -20.19 -11.64
N ASP A 7 -2.56 -19.25 -11.94
CA ASP A 7 -1.46 -18.86 -11.04
C ASP A 7 -1.75 -17.58 -10.22
N TYR A 8 -2.89 -16.93 -10.42
CA TYR A 8 -3.24 -15.72 -9.68
C TYR A 8 -3.67 -16.02 -8.24
N LEU A 9 -3.49 -15.03 -7.36
CA LEU A 9 -4.07 -15.07 -6.02
C LEU A 9 -5.60 -15.24 -6.13
N ASP A 10 -6.12 -16.31 -5.52
CA ASP A 10 -7.55 -16.60 -5.44
C ASP A 10 -8.24 -15.66 -4.43
N ALA A 11 -8.44 -14.41 -4.85
CA ALA A 11 -9.07 -13.36 -4.06
C ALA A 11 -9.73 -12.30 -4.93
N ASP A 12 -11.00 -11.99 -4.66
CA ASP A 12 -11.70 -10.87 -5.31
C ASP A 12 -11.30 -9.49 -4.75
N PHE A 13 -10.84 -9.45 -3.49
CA PHE A 13 -10.45 -8.23 -2.79
C PHE A 13 -9.21 -8.46 -1.92
N ILE A 14 -8.18 -7.66 -2.12
CA ILE A 14 -6.89 -7.76 -1.42
C ILE A 14 -6.66 -6.46 -0.66
N ILE A 15 -6.31 -6.56 0.62
CA ILE A 15 -5.91 -5.42 1.44
C ILE A 15 -4.46 -5.65 1.85
N VAL A 16 -3.61 -4.66 1.60
CA VAL A 16 -2.20 -4.69 2.01
C VAL A 16 -1.94 -3.53 2.93
N ASP A 17 -1.58 -3.83 4.18
CA ASP A 17 -1.18 -2.86 5.18
C ASP A 17 0.34 -2.65 5.19
N GLU A 18 0.81 -1.56 5.79
CA GLU A 18 2.23 -1.18 5.88
C GLU A 18 2.95 -1.12 4.51
N PHE A 19 2.25 -0.71 3.46
CA PHE A 19 2.78 -0.71 2.10
C PHE A 19 3.94 0.28 1.87
N SER A 20 4.12 1.24 2.77
CA SER A 20 5.29 2.13 2.84
C SER A 20 6.61 1.37 2.92
N MET A 21 6.60 0.15 3.49
CA MET A 21 7.78 -0.71 3.60
C MET A 21 8.02 -1.60 2.36
N VAL A 22 7.10 -1.62 1.39
CA VAL A 22 7.17 -2.50 0.21
C VAL A 22 8.09 -1.91 -0.84
N ASP A 23 9.09 -2.69 -1.25
CA ASP A 23 10.03 -2.34 -2.31
C ASP A 23 9.51 -2.68 -3.71
N THR A 24 10.23 -2.23 -4.74
CA THR A 24 9.84 -2.45 -6.14
C THR A 24 9.78 -3.93 -6.51
N TRP A 25 10.65 -4.78 -5.96
CA TRP A 25 10.67 -6.20 -6.29
C TRP A 25 9.43 -6.91 -5.74
N LEU A 26 9.11 -6.68 -4.47
CA LEU A 26 7.95 -7.25 -3.81
C LEU A 26 6.64 -6.70 -4.40
N ALA A 27 6.58 -5.40 -4.71
CA ALA A 27 5.45 -4.80 -5.41
C ALA A 27 5.24 -5.45 -6.78
N ASN A 28 6.30 -5.66 -7.56
CA ASN A 28 6.20 -6.32 -8.86
C ASN A 28 5.69 -7.76 -8.72
N GLN A 29 6.20 -8.54 -7.75
CA GLN A 29 5.70 -9.89 -7.48
C GLN A 29 4.23 -9.87 -7.09
N LEU A 30 3.81 -8.95 -6.21
CA LEU A 30 2.42 -8.83 -5.81
C LEU A 30 1.53 -8.51 -7.01
N PHE A 31 1.78 -7.41 -7.72
CA PHE A 31 0.90 -6.96 -8.81
C PHE A 31 0.87 -7.92 -10.00
N SER A 32 1.96 -8.65 -10.27
CA SER A 32 1.99 -9.65 -11.35
C SER A 32 1.12 -10.88 -11.05
N ASN A 33 0.78 -11.11 -9.78
CA ASN A 33 -0.02 -12.26 -9.35
C ASN A 33 -1.45 -11.86 -8.93
N ILE A 34 -1.89 -10.64 -9.24
CA ILE A 34 -3.27 -10.20 -9.01
C ILE A 34 -4.04 -10.30 -10.32
N SER A 35 -5.19 -10.98 -10.28
CA SER A 35 -6.12 -11.06 -11.41
C SER A 35 -6.69 -9.67 -11.73
N SER A 36 -6.93 -9.39 -13.02
CA SER A 36 -7.54 -8.13 -13.46
C SER A 36 -8.99 -7.95 -12.98
N ASN A 37 -9.62 -9.01 -12.49
CA ASN A 37 -10.95 -8.97 -11.89
C ASN A 37 -10.93 -8.67 -10.38
N SER A 38 -9.76 -8.73 -9.74
CA SER A 38 -9.60 -8.46 -8.32
C SER A 38 -9.45 -6.96 -8.06
N LYS A 39 -9.87 -6.52 -6.87
CA LYS A 39 -9.60 -5.16 -6.38
C LYS A 39 -8.52 -5.20 -5.30
N ILE A 40 -7.69 -4.15 -5.27
CA ILE A 40 -6.66 -3.98 -4.25
C ILE A 40 -6.87 -2.66 -3.50
N LEU A 41 -6.76 -2.73 -2.17
CA LEU A 41 -6.67 -1.58 -1.28
C LEU A 41 -5.28 -1.57 -0.65
N ILE A 42 -4.54 -0.51 -0.88
CA ILE A 42 -3.22 -0.29 -0.31
C ILE A 42 -3.37 0.66 0.87
N VAL A 43 -2.83 0.27 2.01
CA VAL A 43 -2.77 1.04 3.24
C VAL A 43 -1.32 1.18 3.66
N GLY A 44 -0.91 2.40 3.98
CA GLY A 44 0.44 2.70 4.41
C GLY A 44 0.56 4.17 4.81
N ASP A 45 1.65 4.48 5.49
CA ASP A 45 1.96 5.83 5.93
C ASP A 45 2.97 6.49 4.98
N SER A 46 2.58 7.58 4.33
CA SER A 46 3.45 8.31 3.40
C SER A 46 4.64 8.98 4.08
N ASP A 47 4.54 9.22 5.38
CA ASP A 47 5.52 9.98 6.15
C ASP A 47 6.46 9.04 6.95
N GLN A 48 6.23 7.72 6.88
CA GLN A 48 7.12 6.70 7.47
C GLN A 48 8.41 6.55 6.67
N LEU A 49 9.45 5.99 7.31
CA LEU A 49 10.67 5.58 6.62
C LEU A 49 10.34 4.65 5.43
N PRO A 50 10.91 4.89 4.24
CA PRO A 50 10.68 4.03 3.09
C PRO A 50 11.29 2.64 3.31
N SER A 51 10.97 1.70 2.41
CA SER A 51 11.61 0.39 2.38
C SER A 51 13.14 0.47 2.45
N VAL A 52 13.76 -0.51 3.10
CA VAL A 52 15.23 -0.63 3.22
C VAL A 52 15.85 -1.02 1.87
N SER A 53 15.06 -1.66 1.01
CA SER A 53 15.42 -2.03 -0.36
C SER A 53 15.10 -0.89 -1.35
N PRO A 54 15.64 -0.92 -2.59
CA PRO A 54 15.39 0.12 -3.58
C PRO A 54 13.92 0.27 -3.98
N GLY A 55 13.46 1.53 -4.05
CA GLY A 55 12.13 1.91 -4.51
C GLY A 55 11.29 2.60 -3.44
N GLN A 56 10.39 3.49 -3.86
CA GLN A 56 9.43 4.17 -2.99
C GLN A 56 8.02 4.01 -3.56
N VAL A 57 7.59 2.76 -3.68
CA VAL A 57 6.39 2.40 -4.46
C VAL A 57 5.14 3.15 -3.98
N LEU A 58 4.89 3.22 -2.67
CA LEU A 58 3.74 3.94 -2.14
C LEU A 58 3.79 5.43 -2.52
N ALA A 59 4.94 6.08 -2.35
CA ALA A 59 5.11 7.50 -2.66
C ALA A 59 4.88 7.76 -4.16
N ASP A 60 5.43 6.91 -5.03
CA ASP A 60 5.25 7.00 -6.48
C ASP A 60 3.79 6.81 -6.90
N LEU A 61 3.08 5.84 -6.31
CA LEU A 61 1.66 5.62 -6.57
C LEU A 61 0.81 6.82 -6.14
N LEU A 62 1.13 7.45 -5.01
CA LEU A 62 0.40 8.63 -4.49
C LEU A 62 0.56 9.88 -5.37
N GLN A 63 1.55 9.91 -6.28
CA GLN A 63 1.71 10.98 -7.27
C GLN A 63 0.82 10.81 -8.51
N ILE A 64 0.17 9.65 -8.69
CA ILE A 64 -0.63 9.34 -9.89
C ILE A 64 -2.09 9.75 -9.66
N PRO A 65 -2.61 10.81 -10.32
CA PRO A 65 -3.96 11.30 -10.05
C PRO A 65 -5.08 10.35 -10.51
N LEU A 66 -4.75 9.38 -11.37
CA LEU A 66 -5.70 8.39 -11.87
C LEU A 66 -5.99 7.28 -10.85
N ILE A 67 -5.13 7.09 -9.86
CA ILE A 67 -5.32 6.09 -8.80
C ILE A 67 -6.16 6.72 -7.69
N PRO A 68 -7.34 6.16 -7.36
CA PRO A 68 -8.13 6.66 -6.24
C PRO A 68 -7.35 6.58 -4.93
N GLN A 69 -7.25 7.69 -4.23
CA GLN A 69 -6.51 7.78 -2.96
C GLN A 69 -7.25 8.62 -1.93
N THR A 70 -7.04 8.30 -0.66
CA THR A 70 -7.57 9.06 0.47
C THR A 70 -6.51 9.18 1.55
N ARG A 71 -6.28 10.38 2.07
CA ARG A 71 -5.41 10.60 3.24
C ARG A 71 -6.28 10.73 4.47
N LEU A 72 -5.96 9.97 5.52
CA LEU A 72 -6.63 10.11 6.81
C LEU A 72 -5.92 11.21 7.61
N GLU A 73 -6.63 12.30 7.91
CA GLU A 73 -6.04 13.48 8.57
C GLU A 73 -6.26 13.50 10.09
N ARG A 74 -7.15 12.66 10.60
CA ARG A 74 -7.56 12.69 12.01
C ARG A 74 -7.01 11.50 12.78
N ILE A 75 -6.25 11.80 13.82
CA ILE A 75 -5.72 10.83 14.77
C ILE A 75 -6.74 10.62 15.89
N TYR A 76 -7.21 9.37 16.04
CA TYR A 76 -8.15 8.98 17.12
C TYR A 76 -7.49 8.16 18.23
N ARG A 77 -6.20 7.81 18.09
CA ARG A 77 -5.53 6.78 18.91
C ARG A 77 -5.40 7.16 20.39
N GLN A 78 -5.47 8.45 20.79
CA GLN A 78 -5.15 8.88 22.16
C GLN A 78 -5.98 10.08 22.66
N SER A 79 -6.24 10.13 23.96
CA SER A 79 -6.82 11.27 24.71
C SER A 79 -5.85 12.46 24.77
N GLU A 80 -6.35 13.66 25.07
CA GLU A 80 -5.69 14.99 24.99
C GLU A 80 -4.31 15.13 25.67
N GLU A 81 -3.83 14.14 26.43
CA GLU A 81 -2.58 14.18 27.21
C GLU A 81 -1.37 13.45 26.59
N SER A 82 -1.44 12.94 25.36
CA SER A 82 -0.30 12.21 24.78
C SER A 82 0.74 13.11 24.10
N THR A 83 1.98 13.08 24.60
CA THR A 83 3.15 13.81 24.08
C THR A 83 3.75 13.23 22.79
N ILE A 84 3.29 12.06 22.34
CA ILE A 84 3.91 11.33 21.21
C ILE A 84 3.61 12.02 19.87
N VAL A 85 2.42 12.62 19.72
CA VAL A 85 2.00 13.24 18.45
C VAL A 85 2.70 14.58 18.21
N THR A 86 3.03 15.34 19.25
CA THR A 86 3.69 16.65 19.12
C THR A 86 5.14 16.56 18.63
N LEU A 87 5.75 15.37 18.71
CA LEU A 87 7.16 15.14 18.39
C LEU A 87 7.39 14.47 17.02
N ALA A 88 6.32 13.98 16.39
CA ALA A 88 6.35 13.35 15.06
C ALA A 88 5.98 14.37 13.98
#